data_AF-A0A8J4TDG0-F1
#
_entry.id   AF-A0A8J4TDG0-F1
#
_cell.length_a   1.000
_cell.length_b   1.000
_cell.length_c   1.000
_cell.angle_alpha   90.00
_cell.angle_beta   90.00
_cell.angle_gamma   90.00
#
_symmetry.space_group_name_H-M   'P 1'
#
loop_
_entity.id
_entity.type
_entity.pdbx_description
1 polymer ?
#
loop_
_entity_poly.entity_id
_entity_poly.type
_entity_poly.pdbx_seq_one_letter_code
_entity_poly.pdbx_strand_id
1 'polypeptide(L)'
;MSLFLILFPPKEILEDLQLFCVHPEARKVLLYALSPRDSRHFSPQLQSSLFHAGDTNPFTKKPLGVRAFELRCPSLRLLPRLLQLIDEKLIEVFVGDCTPDGRFVSEDRGRLVLLAEVLIRSAAHHLDREKLLTSYRRINADTGTDDTGVPAMSATIAHDDLETMHQLRYSALSKIVQLLLVPEFVPMGVSNNASAETAQRDRNEERIKRHKRAVTLAEQQIVTSSKPAFSAFESGKRKSSKSKPDESDEESFSQDQQPSCSTTPFIERPEGQLFLRRLLSDGKLYSDFTFGRLIIEHVAPSNLCAWTRCNRSCFVLVGLYELGDRKICKRLRSMLSPCMTELSVSPLPGAKVLYKHLSGVSD
;
A
#
# COMPACT_ATOMS: atom_id res chain seq x y z
N MET A 1 12.76 -18.89 -37.52
CA MET A 1 11.71 -18.02 -36.93
C MET A 1 10.88 -18.80 -35.90
N SER A 2 11.42 -19.06 -34.71
CA SER A 2 10.67 -19.75 -33.63
C SER A 2 11.17 -19.38 -32.23
N LEU A 3 11.41 -18.10 -31.99
CA LEU A 3 11.89 -17.64 -30.68
C LEU A 3 11.48 -16.20 -30.34
N PHE A 4 10.29 -15.77 -30.78
CA PHE A 4 9.87 -14.36 -30.65
C PHE A 4 8.70 -14.11 -29.69
N LEU A 5 8.16 -15.11 -28.99
CA LEU A 5 6.87 -14.99 -28.31
C LEU A 5 6.78 -15.38 -26.83
N ILE A 6 7.87 -15.52 -26.08
CA ILE A 6 7.77 -15.93 -24.65
C ILE A 6 8.31 -14.89 -23.66
N LEU A 7 8.90 -13.76 -24.07
CA LEU A 7 9.64 -12.90 -23.12
C LEU A 7 9.51 -11.40 -23.26
N PHE A 8 8.66 -10.87 -24.12
CA PHE A 8 8.38 -9.44 -24.10
C PHE A 8 7.05 -9.22 -23.38
N PRO A 9 6.87 -8.17 -22.55
CA PRO A 9 5.52 -7.66 -22.38
C PRO A 9 4.98 -7.46 -23.81
N PRO A 10 3.79 -7.97 -24.15
CA PRO A 10 3.14 -7.65 -25.41
C PRO A 10 3.27 -6.13 -25.60
N LYS A 11 3.70 -5.67 -26.78
CA LYS A 11 3.82 -4.22 -27.07
C LYS A 11 2.53 -3.48 -26.70
N GLU A 12 1.42 -4.19 -26.84
CA GLU A 12 0.07 -3.84 -26.43
C GLU A 12 -0.02 -3.44 -24.94
N ILE A 13 0.67 -4.13 -24.02
CA ILE A 13 0.71 -3.73 -22.59
C ILE A 13 1.43 -2.40 -22.42
N LEU A 14 2.51 -2.15 -23.18
CA LEU A 14 3.25 -0.89 -23.07
C LEU A 14 2.47 0.28 -23.69
N GLU A 15 1.75 0.03 -24.78
CA GLU A 15 0.87 1.01 -25.44
C GLU A 15 -0.31 1.40 -24.54
N ASP A 16 -0.94 0.41 -23.88
CA ASP A 16 -2.09 0.61 -23.00
C ASP A 16 -1.73 0.61 -21.50
N LEU A 17 -0.48 0.92 -21.15
CA LEU A 17 0.02 0.76 -19.78
C LEU A 17 -0.80 1.52 -18.73
N GLN A 18 -1.27 2.72 -19.07
CA GLN A 18 -2.15 3.51 -18.21
C GLN A 18 -3.47 2.78 -17.92
N LEU A 19 -4.08 2.16 -18.94
CA LEU A 19 -5.31 1.38 -18.77
C LEU A 19 -5.07 0.16 -17.87
N PHE A 20 -3.94 -0.53 -18.05
CA PHE A 20 -3.54 -1.63 -17.17
C PHE A 20 -3.38 -1.19 -15.72
N CYS A 21 -2.82 0.00 -15.49
CA CYS A 21 -2.65 0.56 -14.15
C CYS A 21 -4.00 0.90 -13.49
N VAL A 22 -5.00 1.35 -14.25
CA VAL A 22 -6.30 1.79 -13.71
C VAL A 22 -7.29 0.62 -13.59
N HIS A 23 -7.30 -0.32 -14.52
CA HIS A 23 -8.26 -1.41 -14.56
C HIS A 23 -7.96 -2.49 -13.49
N PRO A 24 -8.90 -2.84 -12.59
CA PRO A 24 -8.66 -3.75 -11.47
C PRO A 24 -8.07 -5.12 -11.83
N GLU A 25 -8.60 -5.75 -12.89
CA GLU A 25 -8.13 -7.08 -13.32
C GLU A 25 -6.85 -7.02 -14.16
N ALA A 26 -6.73 -6.08 -15.11
CA ALA A 26 -5.51 -5.90 -15.90
C ALA A 26 -4.29 -5.58 -15.02
N ARG A 27 -4.48 -4.81 -13.95
CA ARG A 27 -3.44 -4.52 -12.95
C ARG A 27 -2.87 -5.78 -12.30
N LYS A 28 -3.65 -6.87 -12.16
CA LYS A 28 -3.15 -8.15 -11.64
C LYS A 28 -2.11 -8.76 -12.57
N VAL A 29 -2.16 -8.50 -13.88
CA VAL A 29 -1.11 -8.92 -14.83
C VAL A 29 0.20 -8.23 -14.50
N LEU A 30 0.16 -6.91 -14.23
CA LEU A 30 1.34 -6.15 -13.80
C LEU A 30 1.87 -6.64 -12.45
N LEU A 31 0.99 -6.86 -11.47
CA LEU A 31 1.38 -7.40 -10.17
C LEU A 31 2.01 -8.79 -10.28
N TYR A 32 1.51 -9.65 -11.18
CA TYR A 32 2.11 -10.96 -11.43
C TYR A 32 3.50 -10.83 -12.07
N ALA A 33 3.69 -9.91 -13.01
CA ALA A 33 4.99 -9.63 -13.62
C ALA A 33 6.01 -9.12 -12.58
N LEU A 34 5.57 -8.21 -11.71
CA LEU A 34 6.41 -7.61 -10.67
C LEU A 34 6.61 -8.50 -9.45
N SER A 35 5.70 -9.41 -9.14
CA SER A 35 5.72 -10.25 -7.93
C SER A 35 4.88 -11.50 -8.15
N PRO A 36 5.39 -12.48 -8.91
CA PRO A 36 4.60 -13.65 -9.28
C PRO A 36 4.21 -14.44 -8.04
N ARG A 37 2.93 -14.82 -7.98
CA ARG A 37 2.33 -15.65 -6.93
C ARG A 37 2.44 -15.08 -5.50
N ASP A 38 2.65 -13.77 -5.37
CA ASP A 38 2.65 -13.13 -4.06
C ASP A 38 1.27 -13.24 -3.40
N SER A 39 1.22 -13.79 -2.18
CA SER A 39 -0.04 -13.99 -1.44
C SER A 39 -0.74 -12.70 -1.07
N ARG A 40 -0.04 -11.56 -1.11
CA ARG A 40 -0.63 -10.23 -0.92
C ARG A 40 -1.49 -9.80 -2.11
N HIS A 41 -1.24 -10.36 -3.30
CA HIS A 41 -1.90 -9.97 -4.55
C HIS A 41 -2.87 -11.05 -5.06
N PHE A 42 -2.60 -12.32 -4.74
CA PHE A 42 -3.36 -13.47 -5.26
C PHE A 42 -3.86 -14.36 -4.11
N SER A 43 -5.15 -14.69 -4.11
CA SER A 43 -5.74 -15.53 -3.07
C SER A 43 -5.15 -16.95 -3.07
N PRO A 44 -5.11 -17.63 -1.90
CA PRO A 44 -4.62 -19.00 -1.82
C PRO A 44 -5.39 -19.95 -2.76
N GLN A 45 -6.70 -19.74 -2.92
CA GLN A 45 -7.52 -20.52 -3.84
C GLN A 45 -7.01 -20.38 -5.28
N LEU A 46 -6.83 -19.16 -5.78
CA LEU A 46 -6.31 -18.90 -7.13
C LEU A 46 -4.92 -19.52 -7.34
N GLN A 47 -4.06 -19.41 -6.34
CA GLN A 47 -2.72 -20.01 -6.39
C GLN A 47 -2.82 -21.55 -6.51
N SER A 48 -3.63 -22.18 -5.65
CA SER A 48 -3.82 -23.63 -5.62
C SER A 48 -4.49 -24.19 -6.88
N SER A 49 -5.53 -23.54 -7.39
CA SER A 49 -6.36 -24.07 -8.47
C SER A 49 -5.79 -23.80 -9.85
N LEU A 50 -5.07 -22.69 -10.04
CA LEU A 50 -4.60 -22.27 -11.36
C LEU A 50 -3.07 -22.26 -11.47
N PHE A 51 -2.36 -21.59 -10.55
CA PHE A 51 -0.91 -21.43 -10.71
C PHE A 51 -0.13 -22.72 -10.44
N HIS A 52 -0.52 -23.48 -9.41
CA HIS A 52 0.17 -24.70 -9.02
C HIS A 52 -0.07 -25.86 -10.00
N ALA A 53 -1.27 -25.96 -10.57
CA ALA A 53 -1.58 -26.97 -11.58
C ALA A 53 -0.67 -26.86 -12.82
N GLY A 54 -0.21 -25.64 -13.16
CA GLY A 54 0.70 -25.41 -14.28
C GLY A 54 2.17 -25.75 -14.02
N ASP A 55 2.58 -25.99 -12.77
CA ASP A 55 4.00 -26.25 -12.43
C ASP A 55 4.48 -27.62 -12.93
N THR A 56 3.58 -28.58 -13.08
CA THR A 56 3.84 -29.94 -13.54
C THR A 56 3.96 -30.06 -15.06
N ASN A 57 3.81 -28.96 -15.81
CA ASN A 57 3.89 -28.97 -17.27
C ASN A 57 5.31 -29.35 -17.74
N PRO A 58 5.49 -30.48 -18.45
CA PRO A 58 6.80 -30.97 -18.88
C PRO A 58 7.48 -30.09 -19.93
N PHE A 59 6.74 -29.23 -20.62
CA PHE A 59 7.28 -28.35 -21.65
C PHE A 59 7.83 -27.03 -21.09
N THR A 60 7.51 -26.68 -19.84
CA THR A 60 7.96 -25.40 -19.27
C THR A 60 9.35 -25.58 -18.67
N LYS A 61 10.38 -25.33 -19.48
CA LYS A 61 11.79 -25.50 -19.08
C LYS A 61 12.40 -24.32 -18.33
N LYS A 62 11.82 -23.11 -18.46
CA LYS A 62 12.38 -21.90 -17.83
C LYS A 62 11.94 -21.77 -16.36
N PRO A 63 12.86 -21.59 -15.39
CA PRO A 63 12.51 -21.37 -13.99
C PRO A 63 11.62 -20.14 -13.77
N LEU A 64 10.80 -20.16 -12.70
CA LEU A 64 9.90 -19.04 -12.39
C LEU A 64 10.67 -17.76 -12.05
N GLY A 65 11.73 -17.86 -11.24
CA GLY A 65 12.60 -16.72 -10.91
C GLY A 65 13.28 -16.10 -12.14
N VAL A 66 13.70 -16.90 -13.13
CA VAL A 66 14.27 -16.36 -14.39
C VAL A 66 13.22 -15.56 -15.15
N ARG A 67 11.99 -16.09 -15.28
CA ARG A 67 10.88 -15.36 -15.93
C ARG A 67 10.57 -14.06 -15.18
N ALA A 68 10.52 -14.10 -13.86
CA ALA A 68 10.26 -12.94 -13.01
C ALA A 68 11.34 -11.87 -13.18
N PHE A 69 12.61 -12.30 -13.23
CA PHE A 69 13.75 -11.42 -13.46
C PHE A 69 13.68 -10.76 -14.83
N GLU A 70 13.42 -11.54 -15.89
CA GLU A 70 13.30 -11.00 -17.25
C GLU A 70 12.19 -9.94 -17.33
N LEU A 71 11.02 -10.19 -16.73
CA LEU A 71 9.89 -9.25 -16.69
C LEU A 71 10.17 -7.96 -15.91
N ARG A 72 11.13 -7.96 -14.98
CA ARG A 72 11.57 -6.76 -14.25
C ARG A 72 12.78 -6.08 -14.88
N CYS A 73 13.49 -6.80 -15.76
CA CYS A 73 14.73 -6.35 -16.36
C CYS A 73 14.49 -5.07 -17.18
N PRO A 74 15.38 -4.07 -17.10
CA PRO A 74 15.25 -2.82 -17.86
C PRO A 74 15.13 -3.02 -19.37
N SER A 75 15.75 -4.08 -19.89
CA SER A 75 15.72 -4.42 -21.33
C SER A 75 14.29 -4.64 -21.87
N LEU A 76 13.34 -5.08 -21.03
CA LEU A 76 11.94 -5.24 -21.42
C LEU A 76 11.09 -3.98 -21.26
N ARG A 77 11.67 -2.91 -20.71
CA ARG A 77 11.07 -1.57 -20.54
C ARG A 77 9.81 -1.48 -19.70
N LEU A 78 9.21 -2.59 -19.24
CA LEU A 78 7.99 -2.55 -18.41
C LEU A 78 8.21 -1.75 -17.13
N LEU A 79 9.20 -2.14 -16.33
CA LEU A 79 9.48 -1.47 -15.06
C LEU A 79 9.99 -0.02 -15.26
N PRO A 80 10.92 0.26 -16.21
CA PRO A 80 11.25 1.64 -16.60
C PRO A 80 10.03 2.49 -17.01
N ARG A 81 9.13 1.98 -17.86
CA ARG A 81 7.92 2.74 -18.27
C ARG A 81 6.93 2.94 -17.13
N LEU A 82 6.80 1.98 -16.21
CA LEU A 82 5.99 2.17 -15.01
C LEU A 82 6.56 3.29 -14.12
N LEU A 83 7.89 3.37 -13.94
CA LEU A 83 8.53 4.46 -13.22
C LEU A 83 8.35 5.81 -13.91
N GLN A 84 8.49 5.85 -15.24
CA GLN A 84 8.23 7.06 -16.02
C GLN A 84 6.76 7.49 -15.93
N LEU A 85 5.82 6.56 -15.99
CA LEU A 85 4.39 6.84 -15.81
C LEU A 85 4.08 7.40 -14.41
N ILE A 86 4.79 6.95 -13.37
CA ILE A 86 4.68 7.52 -12.02
C ILE A 86 5.17 8.98 -12.04
N ASP A 87 6.31 9.26 -12.67
CA ASP A 87 6.86 10.61 -12.75
C ASP A 87 5.94 11.58 -13.53
N GLU A 88 5.37 11.09 -14.64
CA GLU A 88 4.48 11.83 -15.55
C GLU A 88 3.07 12.02 -14.96
N LYS A 89 2.47 10.97 -14.35
CA LYS A 89 1.04 10.91 -14.01
C LYS A 89 0.72 10.30 -12.64
N LEU A 90 1.54 10.58 -11.62
CA LEU A 90 1.37 10.05 -10.24
C LEU A 90 -0.07 10.20 -9.73
N ILE A 91 -0.62 11.42 -9.78
CA ILE A 91 -1.93 11.73 -9.18
C ILE A 91 -3.06 11.09 -9.98
N GLU A 92 -3.09 11.33 -11.29
CA GLU A 92 -4.13 10.83 -12.20
C GLU A 92 -4.24 9.30 -12.19
N VAL A 93 -3.10 8.60 -12.22
CA VAL A 93 -3.08 7.14 -12.42
C VAL A 93 -3.05 6.38 -11.11
N PHE A 94 -2.29 6.82 -10.10
CA PHE A 94 -2.01 6.00 -8.93
C PHE A 94 -2.71 6.47 -7.65
N VAL A 95 -2.66 7.76 -7.36
CA VAL A 95 -3.13 8.30 -6.07
C VAL A 95 -4.61 8.65 -6.10
N GLY A 96 -5.11 9.08 -7.26
CA GLY A 96 -6.43 9.69 -7.40
C GLY A 96 -6.42 11.15 -6.97
N ASP A 97 -7.26 11.95 -7.61
CA ASP A 97 -7.51 13.35 -7.24
C ASP A 97 -8.69 13.44 -6.26
N CYS A 98 -8.61 14.39 -5.34
CA CYS A 98 -9.69 14.78 -4.44
C CYS A 98 -10.53 15.92 -5.02
N THR A 99 -10.49 16.17 -6.33
CA THR A 99 -11.37 17.14 -6.98
C THR A 99 -12.78 16.54 -7.18
N PRO A 100 -13.84 17.33 -6.99
CA PRO A 100 -15.23 16.86 -7.11
C PRO A 100 -15.59 16.37 -8.52
N ASP A 101 -14.85 16.79 -9.55
CA ASP A 101 -15.02 16.35 -10.94
C ASP A 101 -14.24 15.05 -11.28
N GLY A 102 -13.42 14.58 -10.34
CA GLY A 102 -12.57 13.40 -10.48
C GLY A 102 -13.37 12.10 -10.44
N ARG A 103 -13.81 11.63 -11.61
CA ARG A 103 -14.50 10.33 -11.79
C ARG A 103 -13.67 9.08 -11.44
N PHE A 104 -12.43 9.24 -10.98
CA PHE A 104 -11.54 8.17 -10.54
C PHE A 104 -11.26 8.28 -9.05
N VAL A 105 -12.35 8.27 -8.27
CA VAL A 105 -12.41 8.45 -6.82
C VAL A 105 -11.36 7.61 -6.10
N SER A 106 -10.78 8.18 -5.03
CA SER A 106 -9.86 7.61 -4.01
C SER A 106 -10.21 6.22 -3.43
N GLU A 107 -11.19 5.51 -3.99
CA GLU A 107 -11.71 4.21 -3.55
C GLU A 107 -10.86 3.04 -4.06
N ASP A 108 -10.23 3.15 -5.23
CA ASP A 108 -9.42 2.06 -5.79
C ASP A 108 -8.02 1.99 -5.18
N ARG A 109 -7.96 1.45 -3.97
CA ARG A 109 -6.72 1.20 -3.22
C ARG A 109 -5.74 0.29 -3.97
N GLY A 110 -6.21 -0.49 -4.95
CA GLY A 110 -5.38 -1.39 -5.74
C GLY A 110 -4.29 -0.66 -6.54
N ARG A 111 -4.52 0.61 -6.90
CA ARG A 111 -3.53 1.44 -7.61
C ARG A 111 -2.32 1.77 -6.74
N LEU A 112 -2.53 2.11 -5.48
CA LEU A 112 -1.45 2.34 -4.51
C LEU A 112 -0.69 1.05 -4.16
N VAL A 113 -1.37 -0.11 -4.20
CA VAL A 113 -0.71 -1.42 -4.06
C VAL A 113 0.28 -1.66 -5.20
N LEU A 114 -0.14 -1.39 -6.46
CA LEU A 114 0.75 -1.46 -7.61
C LEU A 114 1.88 -0.43 -7.51
N LEU A 115 1.59 0.83 -7.16
CA LEU A 115 2.60 1.88 -6.98
C LEU A 115 3.70 1.44 -6.01
N ALA A 116 3.32 0.92 -4.84
CA ALA A 116 4.27 0.40 -3.87
C ALA A 116 5.10 -0.76 -4.45
N GLU A 117 4.46 -1.67 -5.18
CA GLU A 117 5.16 -2.81 -5.78
C GLU A 117 6.18 -2.34 -6.83
N VAL A 118 5.84 -1.38 -7.69
CA VAL A 118 6.76 -0.80 -8.67
C VAL A 118 7.99 -0.18 -7.99
N LEU A 119 7.80 0.60 -6.93
CA LEU A 119 8.89 1.29 -6.23
C LEU A 119 9.79 0.34 -5.42
N ILE A 120 9.20 -0.72 -4.86
CA ILE A 120 9.95 -1.77 -4.14
C ILE A 120 10.75 -2.59 -5.14
N ARG A 121 10.11 -3.08 -6.20
CA ARG A 121 10.74 -4.00 -7.16
C ARG A 121 11.74 -3.34 -8.10
N SER A 122 11.75 -2.01 -8.18
CA SER A 122 12.77 -1.23 -8.88
C SER A 122 14.02 -0.95 -8.05
N ALA A 123 14.03 -1.30 -6.75
CA ALA A 123 15.22 -1.13 -5.93
C ALA A 123 16.32 -2.11 -6.34
N ALA A 124 17.59 -1.68 -6.28
CA ALA A 124 18.72 -2.50 -6.71
C ALA A 124 18.77 -3.87 -6.02
N HIS A 125 18.42 -3.93 -4.73
CA HIS A 125 18.39 -5.19 -3.97
C HIS A 125 17.28 -6.16 -4.38
N HIS A 126 16.24 -5.70 -5.08
CA HIS A 126 15.17 -6.53 -5.65
C HIS A 126 15.39 -6.87 -7.13
N LEU A 127 16.41 -6.29 -7.75
CA LEU A 127 16.87 -6.57 -9.11
C LEU A 127 18.08 -7.52 -9.13
N ASP A 128 18.47 -8.03 -7.96
CA ASP A 128 19.50 -9.06 -7.83
C ASP A 128 19.00 -10.42 -8.31
N ARG A 129 19.73 -11.02 -9.26
CA ARG A 129 19.33 -12.28 -9.91
C ARG A 129 19.28 -13.44 -8.91
N GLU A 130 20.28 -13.59 -8.05
CA GLU A 130 20.38 -14.73 -7.14
C GLU A 130 19.23 -14.72 -6.12
N LYS A 131 18.92 -13.54 -5.57
CA LYS A 131 17.76 -13.36 -4.69
C LYS A 131 16.44 -13.68 -5.37
N LEU A 132 16.28 -13.38 -6.66
CA LEU A 132 15.05 -13.67 -7.39
C LEU A 132 14.87 -15.15 -7.70
N LEU A 133 15.96 -15.83 -8.07
CA LEU A 133 15.94 -17.27 -8.33
C LEU A 133 15.61 -18.06 -7.06
N THR A 134 16.09 -17.59 -5.91
CA THR A 134 15.78 -18.20 -4.61
C THR A 134 14.36 -17.84 -4.14
N SER A 135 13.89 -16.61 -4.39
CA SER A 135 12.56 -16.15 -3.94
C SER A 135 11.39 -16.72 -4.72
N TYR A 136 11.57 -17.12 -5.99
CA TYR A 136 10.48 -17.58 -6.85
C TYR A 136 10.74 -18.97 -7.42
N ARG A 137 10.20 -19.98 -6.71
CA ARG A 137 10.29 -21.39 -7.09
C ARG A 137 8.94 -21.98 -7.47
N ARG A 138 8.98 -23.06 -8.24
CA ARG A 138 7.81 -23.95 -8.43
C ARG A 138 7.70 -24.88 -7.22
N ILE A 139 6.50 -25.37 -6.93
CA ILE A 139 6.27 -26.22 -5.74
C ILE A 139 7.16 -27.47 -5.75
N ASN A 140 7.36 -28.09 -6.91
CA ASN A 140 8.09 -29.36 -7.01
C ASN A 140 9.59 -29.18 -7.31
N ALA A 141 10.15 -27.97 -7.15
CA ALA A 141 11.55 -27.71 -7.48
C ALA A 141 12.55 -28.27 -6.45
N ASP A 142 12.08 -28.74 -5.29
CA ASP A 142 12.92 -29.23 -4.18
C ASP A 142 13.39 -30.69 -4.32
N THR A 143 13.03 -31.40 -5.39
CA THR A 143 13.59 -32.74 -5.66
C THR A 143 14.88 -32.65 -6.49
N GLY A 144 15.91 -31.99 -5.96
CA GLY A 144 17.34 -32.22 -6.24
C GLY A 144 17.88 -32.27 -7.69
N THR A 145 17.07 -32.07 -8.73
CA THR A 145 17.45 -32.28 -10.14
C THR A 145 16.94 -31.17 -11.03
N ASP A 146 17.05 -29.92 -10.60
CA ASP A 146 16.89 -28.76 -11.50
C ASP A 146 18.26 -28.25 -11.98
N ASP A 147 19.19 -29.18 -12.18
CA ASP A 147 20.35 -29.02 -13.07
C ASP A 147 19.87 -29.17 -14.52
N THR A 148 18.83 -28.42 -14.87
CA THR A 148 18.53 -28.18 -16.28
C THR A 148 19.57 -27.17 -16.73
N GLY A 149 20.60 -27.68 -17.41
CA GLY A 149 21.60 -26.93 -18.17
C GLY A 149 20.98 -26.10 -19.30
N VAL A 150 19.99 -25.27 -18.99
CA VAL A 150 19.72 -24.06 -19.74
C VAL A 150 21.00 -23.25 -19.58
N PRO A 151 21.74 -22.95 -20.66
CA PRO A 151 22.87 -22.06 -20.57
C PRO A 151 22.37 -20.86 -19.80
N ALA A 152 23.03 -20.55 -18.69
CA ALA A 152 22.81 -19.30 -17.99
C ALA A 152 23.07 -18.23 -19.05
N MET A 153 22.02 -17.78 -19.75
CA MET A 153 22.13 -16.56 -20.52
C MET A 153 22.61 -15.55 -19.50
N SER A 154 23.72 -14.93 -19.85
CA SER A 154 24.48 -13.95 -19.08
C SER A 154 23.67 -12.67 -18.89
N ALA A 155 22.42 -12.77 -18.47
CA ALA A 155 21.56 -11.65 -18.14
C ALA A 155 21.85 -11.27 -16.70
N THR A 156 23.04 -10.74 -16.47
CA THR A 156 23.23 -9.72 -15.43
C THR A 156 22.69 -8.41 -16.02
N ILE A 157 21.95 -7.63 -15.22
CA ILE A 157 21.56 -6.29 -15.66
C ILE A 157 22.85 -5.50 -15.88
N ALA A 158 22.97 -4.84 -17.04
CA ALA A 158 24.13 -4.00 -17.32
C ALA A 158 24.25 -2.89 -16.27
N HIS A 159 25.46 -2.44 -15.97
CA HIS A 159 25.66 -1.38 -14.98
C HIS A 159 24.87 -0.12 -15.32
N ASP A 160 24.92 0.31 -16.59
CA ASP A 160 24.21 1.48 -17.11
C ASP A 160 22.68 1.33 -17.00
N ASP A 161 22.16 0.11 -17.22
CA ASP A 161 20.73 -0.19 -17.06
C ASP A 161 20.30 -0.09 -15.58
N LEU A 162 21.16 -0.56 -14.66
CA LEU A 162 20.90 -0.47 -13.23
C LEU A 162 20.97 0.98 -12.73
N GLU A 163 21.91 1.77 -13.26
CA GLU A 163 22.01 3.20 -12.96
C GLU A 163 20.78 3.96 -13.48
N THR A 164 20.35 3.67 -14.71
CA THR A 164 19.11 4.23 -15.28
C THR A 164 17.91 3.90 -14.41
N MET A 165 17.79 2.65 -13.97
CA MET A 165 16.74 2.23 -13.03
C MET A 165 16.77 2.99 -11.71
N HIS A 166 17.97 3.17 -11.15
CA HIS A 166 18.16 3.94 -9.93
C HIS A 166 17.70 5.38 -10.12
N GLN A 167 18.08 6.04 -11.22
CA GLN A 167 17.67 7.41 -11.54
C GLN A 167 16.14 7.53 -11.70
N LEU A 168 15.51 6.64 -12.46
CA LEU A 168 14.06 6.63 -12.64
C LEU A 168 13.31 6.41 -11.32
N ARG A 169 13.79 5.47 -10.50
CA ARG A 169 13.21 5.21 -9.18
C ARG A 169 13.37 6.40 -8.26
N TYR A 170 14.56 7.02 -8.25
CA TYR A 170 14.82 8.21 -7.45
C TYR A 170 13.89 9.36 -7.85
N SER A 171 13.71 9.61 -9.16
CA SER A 171 12.77 10.63 -9.66
C SER A 171 11.35 10.35 -9.19
N ALA A 172 10.87 9.12 -9.35
CA ALA A 172 9.53 8.71 -8.92
C ALA A 172 9.33 8.88 -7.39
N LEU A 173 10.29 8.46 -6.57
CA LEU A 173 10.25 8.66 -5.11
C LEU A 173 10.27 10.14 -4.74
N SER A 174 11.10 10.95 -5.41
CA SER A 174 11.16 12.40 -5.21
C SER A 174 9.81 13.03 -5.54
N LYS A 175 9.21 12.69 -6.69
CA LYS A 175 7.88 13.16 -7.12
C LYS A 175 6.80 12.85 -6.08
N ILE A 176 6.83 11.65 -5.50
CA ILE A 176 5.92 11.24 -4.43
C ILE A 176 6.08 12.13 -3.19
N VAL A 177 7.31 12.38 -2.75
CA VAL A 177 7.55 13.26 -1.61
C VAL A 177 7.07 14.69 -1.92
N GLN A 178 7.44 15.22 -3.08
CA GLN A 178 7.10 16.58 -3.50
C GLN A 178 5.59 16.81 -3.66
N LEU A 179 4.85 15.85 -4.22
CA LEU A 179 3.42 16.02 -4.46
C LEU A 179 2.54 15.59 -3.28
N LEU A 180 2.98 14.65 -2.45
CA LEU A 180 2.10 14.05 -1.42
C LEU A 180 2.48 14.42 0.02
N LEU A 181 3.74 14.79 0.29
CA LEU A 181 4.25 14.99 1.66
C LEU A 181 4.78 16.40 1.93
N VAL A 182 5.24 17.11 0.90
CA VAL A 182 5.69 18.50 0.97
C VAL A 182 4.55 19.52 1.09
N PRO A 183 3.37 19.36 0.44
CA PRO A 183 2.27 20.31 0.61
C PRO A 183 1.91 20.51 2.08
N GLU A 184 1.34 21.67 2.40
CA GLU A 184 0.98 22.02 3.77
C GLU A 184 0.10 20.93 4.40
N PHE A 185 0.54 20.41 5.55
CA PHE A 185 -0.17 19.37 6.25
C PHE A 185 -1.15 19.99 7.25
N VAL A 186 -2.44 19.93 6.92
CA VAL A 186 -3.53 20.34 7.83
C VAL A 186 -4.19 19.07 8.39
N PRO A 187 -4.05 18.79 9.70
CA PRO A 187 -4.68 17.63 10.31
C PRO A 187 -6.20 17.65 10.15
N MET A 188 -6.81 16.49 9.92
CA MET A 188 -8.28 16.43 9.86
C MET A 188 -8.91 16.82 11.21
N GLY A 189 -9.93 17.69 11.15
CA GLY A 189 -10.67 18.15 12.32
C GLY A 189 -10.18 19.48 12.92
N VAL A 190 -9.22 20.16 12.28
CA VAL A 190 -8.82 21.53 12.62
C VAL A 190 -9.60 22.50 11.71
N SER A 191 -10.82 22.89 12.10
CA SER A 191 -11.50 24.01 11.43
C SER A 191 -10.91 25.34 11.91
N ASN A 192 -10.57 26.23 10.98
CA ASN A 192 -9.95 27.53 11.28
C ASN A 192 -10.87 28.55 11.99
N ASN A 193 -12.10 28.17 12.36
CA ASN A 193 -13.10 29.10 12.89
C ASN A 193 -13.71 28.59 14.20
N ALA A 194 -12.94 28.57 15.29
CA ALA A 194 -13.45 28.69 16.66
C ALA A 194 -12.28 28.83 17.63
N SER A 195 -12.42 29.68 18.64
CA SER A 195 -11.45 29.84 19.72
C SER A 195 -11.03 28.48 20.28
N ALA A 196 -9.71 28.28 20.38
CA ALA A 196 -9.07 26.98 20.56
C ALA A 196 -9.57 26.17 21.77
N GLU A 197 -10.17 26.82 22.77
CA GLU A 197 -10.68 26.17 23.99
C GLU A 197 -12.10 25.62 23.87
N THR A 198 -12.98 26.27 23.10
CA THR A 198 -14.38 25.82 22.92
C THR A 198 -14.42 24.63 21.97
N ALA A 199 -13.62 24.69 20.89
CA ALA A 199 -13.48 23.60 19.93
C ALA A 199 -12.84 22.34 20.55
N GLN A 200 -11.94 22.49 21.55
CA GLN A 200 -11.33 21.35 22.25
C GLN A 200 -12.35 20.59 23.11
N ARG A 201 -13.26 21.31 23.77
CA ARG A 201 -14.32 20.71 24.62
C ARG A 201 -15.36 19.99 23.76
N ASP A 202 -15.84 20.62 22.70
CA ASP A 202 -16.83 20.01 21.79
C ASP A 202 -16.27 18.76 21.09
N ARG A 203 -14.99 18.79 20.67
CA ARG A 203 -14.31 17.61 20.08
C ARG A 203 -14.19 16.44 21.06
N ASN A 204 -13.88 16.72 22.33
CA ASN A 204 -13.81 15.66 23.35
C ASN A 204 -15.20 15.09 23.64
N GLU A 205 -16.25 15.91 23.68
CA GLU A 205 -17.61 15.43 23.87
C GLU A 205 -18.10 14.57 22.70
N GLU A 206 -17.87 14.99 21.46
CA GLU A 206 -18.25 14.17 20.30
C GLU A 206 -17.46 12.86 20.23
N ARG A 207 -16.17 12.88 20.59
CA ARG A 207 -15.35 11.67 20.68
C ARG A 207 -15.88 10.70 21.75
N ILE A 208 -16.28 11.22 22.91
CA ILE A 208 -16.90 10.43 23.98
C ILE A 208 -18.25 9.87 23.52
N LYS A 209 -19.07 10.66 22.80
CA LYS A 209 -20.35 10.20 22.23
C LYS A 209 -20.15 9.08 21.21
N ARG A 210 -19.17 9.19 20.29
CA ARG A 210 -18.84 8.15 19.31
C ARG A 210 -18.35 6.86 19.99
N HIS A 211 -17.51 6.99 21.02
CA HIS A 211 -17.03 5.84 21.78
C HIS A 211 -18.17 5.13 22.53
N LYS A 212 -19.06 5.88 23.20
CA LYS A 212 -20.23 5.31 23.88
C LYS A 212 -21.14 4.55 22.91
N ARG A 213 -21.43 5.11 21.73
CA ARG A 213 -22.23 4.43 20.69
C ARG A 213 -21.58 3.13 20.21
N ALA A 214 -20.26 3.14 19.97
CA ALA A 214 -19.54 1.95 19.53
C ALA A 214 -19.52 0.84 20.60
N VAL A 215 -19.38 1.21 21.88
CA VAL A 215 -19.45 0.26 23.00
C VAL A 215 -20.86 -0.33 23.11
N THR A 216 -21.92 0.47 23.05
CA THR A 216 -23.30 -0.03 23.10
C THR A 216 -23.62 -0.97 21.93
N LEU A 217 -23.13 -0.69 20.72
CA LEU A 217 -23.29 -1.58 19.57
C LEU A 217 -22.54 -2.91 19.76
N ALA A 218 -21.33 -2.86 20.30
CA ALA A 218 -20.57 -4.07 20.62
C ALA A 218 -21.25 -4.90 21.71
N GLU A 219 -21.77 -4.26 22.76
CA GLU A 219 -22.55 -4.90 23.82
C GLU A 219 -23.83 -5.54 23.28
N GLN A 220 -24.55 -4.86 22.38
CA GLN A 220 -25.73 -5.41 21.71
C GLN A 220 -25.39 -6.63 20.83
N GLN A 221 -24.24 -6.61 20.14
CA GLN A 221 -23.76 -7.76 19.35
C GLN A 221 -23.31 -8.95 20.23
N ILE A 222 -22.80 -8.68 21.43
CA ILE A 222 -22.48 -9.73 22.41
C ILE A 222 -23.78 -10.34 22.96
N VAL A 223 -24.82 -9.53 23.21
CA VAL A 223 -26.13 -10.02 23.64
C VAL A 223 -26.81 -10.86 22.56
N THR A 224 -26.72 -10.49 21.29
CA THR A 224 -27.32 -11.28 20.19
C THR A 224 -26.56 -12.56 19.86
N SER A 225 -25.23 -12.57 20.00
CA SER A 225 -24.43 -13.79 19.84
C SER A 225 -24.56 -14.79 21.01
N SER A 226 -25.10 -14.36 22.14
CA SER A 226 -25.33 -15.21 23.32
C SER A 226 -26.60 -16.08 23.26
N LYS A 227 -27.44 -15.97 22.22
CA LYS A 227 -28.61 -16.85 22.02
C LYS A 227 -28.36 -17.82 20.86
N PRO A 228 -27.99 -19.09 21.10
CA PRO A 228 -27.94 -20.07 20.02
C PRO A 228 -29.38 -20.48 19.67
N ALA A 229 -29.89 -20.00 18.54
CA ALA A 229 -31.12 -20.52 17.95
C ALA A 229 -30.77 -21.76 17.13
N PHE A 230 -30.88 -22.95 17.73
CA PHE A 230 -31.05 -24.17 16.96
C PHE A 230 -32.47 -24.16 16.38
N SER A 231 -32.59 -24.18 15.04
CA SER A 231 -33.81 -24.63 14.39
C SER A 231 -33.58 -26.00 13.76
N ALA A 232 -34.49 -26.91 14.06
CA ALA A 232 -34.49 -28.28 13.56
C ALA A 232 -34.66 -28.30 12.03
N PHE A 233 -33.96 -29.23 11.40
CA PHE A 233 -34.00 -29.47 9.97
C PHE A 233 -35.30 -30.20 9.63
N GLU A 234 -36.21 -29.53 8.91
CA GLU A 234 -37.36 -30.21 8.30
C GLU A 234 -37.57 -29.82 6.85
N SER A 235 -37.95 -30.85 6.09
CA SER A 235 -37.88 -31.01 4.65
C SER A 235 -39.15 -30.62 3.91
N GLY A 236 -39.00 -29.89 2.79
CA GLY A 236 -39.80 -30.12 1.59
C GLY A 236 -40.95 -29.17 1.24
N LYS A 237 -40.97 -28.82 -0.07
CA LYS A 237 -42.06 -28.31 -0.94
C LYS A 237 -42.33 -26.80 -1.05
N ARG A 238 -42.32 -26.37 -2.33
CA ARG A 238 -42.79 -25.08 -2.88
C ARG A 238 -44.32 -25.10 -3.10
N LYS A 239 -45.02 -23.99 -2.79
CA LYS A 239 -45.79 -23.12 -3.75
C LYS A 239 -46.81 -22.17 -3.07
N SER A 240 -46.80 -20.91 -3.56
CA SER A 240 -47.89 -19.96 -3.90
C SER A 240 -48.95 -19.43 -2.89
N SER A 241 -48.82 -18.11 -2.64
CA SER A 241 -49.80 -16.98 -2.82
C SER A 241 -51.01 -16.71 -1.90
N LYS A 242 -51.22 -15.39 -1.68
CA LYS A 242 -52.31 -14.57 -1.05
C LYS A 242 -52.23 -14.41 0.48
N SER A 243 -52.42 -13.24 1.11
CA SER A 243 -52.86 -11.89 0.68
C SER A 243 -52.54 -10.82 1.78
N LYS A 244 -52.30 -9.58 1.32
CA LYS A 244 -52.06 -8.28 2.02
C LYS A 244 -53.06 -7.91 3.15
N PRO A 245 -52.76 -6.97 4.09
CA PRO A 245 -52.61 -5.54 3.77
C PRO A 245 -51.48 -4.76 4.49
N ASP A 246 -51.29 -3.56 3.93
CA ASP A 246 -50.27 -2.54 4.12
C ASP A 246 -49.92 -2.18 5.58
N GLU A 247 -48.62 -2.23 5.87
CA GLU A 247 -47.92 -1.18 6.64
C GLU A 247 -46.69 -0.79 5.81
N SER A 248 -46.80 0.39 5.22
CA SER A 248 -45.72 1.14 4.60
C SER A 248 -44.84 1.72 5.70
N ASP A 249 -43.73 1.05 5.98
CA ASP A 249 -42.51 1.67 6.48
C ASP A 249 -41.34 0.92 5.82
N GLU A 250 -41.15 1.22 4.54
CA GLU A 250 -39.79 1.19 3.99
C GLU A 250 -39.00 2.27 4.73
N GLU A 251 -38.47 1.92 5.91
CA GLU A 251 -37.29 2.60 6.41
C GLU A 251 -36.15 2.20 5.47
N SER A 252 -36.07 2.99 4.41
CA SER A 252 -34.85 3.33 3.71
C SER A 252 -33.70 3.22 4.69
N PHE A 253 -32.77 2.30 4.43
CA PHE A 253 -31.42 2.49 4.91
C PHE A 253 -31.02 3.87 4.41
N SER A 254 -31.10 4.86 5.30
CA SER A 254 -30.50 6.15 5.11
C SER A 254 -29.08 5.84 4.67
N GLN A 255 -28.85 6.16 3.40
CA GLN A 255 -27.54 6.24 2.79
C GLN A 255 -26.84 7.36 3.55
N ASP A 256 -26.41 7.04 4.77
CA ASP A 256 -25.89 7.98 5.74
C ASP A 256 -24.56 8.47 5.18
N GLN A 257 -24.68 9.59 4.48
CA GLN A 257 -23.65 10.53 4.10
C GLN A 257 -22.45 9.87 3.45
N GLN A 258 -22.49 9.82 2.11
CA GLN A 258 -21.28 9.83 1.30
C GLN A 258 -20.30 10.81 1.95
N PRO A 259 -19.08 10.39 2.33
CA PRO A 259 -18.09 11.37 2.74
C PRO A 259 -17.81 12.21 1.49
N SER A 260 -18.26 13.47 1.56
CA SER A 260 -17.81 14.53 0.67
C SER A 260 -16.32 14.39 0.43
N CYS A 261 -15.91 14.46 -0.83
CA CYS A 261 -14.56 14.32 -1.34
C CYS A 261 -13.48 14.57 -0.27
N SER A 262 -12.72 13.52 0.07
CA SER A 262 -11.83 13.56 1.23
C SER A 262 -10.67 14.53 1.00
N THR A 263 -10.79 15.75 1.54
CA THR A 263 -9.67 16.70 1.71
C THR A 263 -8.62 16.20 2.70
N THR A 264 -8.68 14.93 3.10
CA THR A 264 -7.75 14.27 4.02
C THR A 264 -6.34 14.22 3.42
N PRO A 265 -5.31 14.73 4.12
CA PRO A 265 -3.93 14.62 3.68
C PRO A 265 -3.55 13.15 3.43
N PHE A 266 -2.71 12.90 2.41
CA PHE A 266 -2.34 11.54 1.97
C PHE A 266 -1.85 10.65 3.13
N ILE A 267 -1.03 11.20 4.02
CA ILE A 267 -0.45 10.48 5.16
C ILE A 267 -1.47 10.11 6.25
N GLU A 268 -2.64 10.76 6.29
CA GLU A 268 -3.74 10.40 7.19
C GLU A 268 -4.68 9.36 6.59
N ARG A 269 -4.62 9.14 5.28
CA ARG A 269 -5.42 8.10 4.63
C ARG A 269 -4.93 6.72 5.04
N PRO A 270 -5.82 5.74 5.31
CA PRO A 270 -5.41 4.38 5.64
C PRO A 270 -4.47 3.77 4.58
N GLU A 271 -4.80 3.97 3.31
CA GLU A 271 -4.02 3.50 2.17
C GLU A 271 -2.67 4.22 2.04
N GLY A 272 -2.61 5.53 2.31
CA GLY A 272 -1.35 6.29 2.32
C GLY A 272 -0.42 5.83 3.45
N GLN A 273 -0.97 5.58 4.64
CA GLN A 273 -0.18 5.02 5.75
C GLN A 273 0.38 3.63 5.40
N LEU A 274 -0.44 2.74 4.81
CA LEU A 274 0.02 1.42 4.39
C LEU A 274 1.10 1.51 3.32
N PHE A 275 0.93 2.41 2.35
CA PHE A 275 1.91 2.69 1.31
C PHE A 275 3.26 3.11 1.90
N LEU A 276 3.28 4.15 2.74
CA LEU A 276 4.50 4.66 3.38
C LEU A 276 5.17 3.60 4.26
N ARG A 277 4.37 2.87 5.05
CA ARG A 277 4.89 1.79 5.90
C ARG A 277 5.56 0.69 5.08
N ARG A 278 5.00 0.29 3.93
CA ARG A 278 5.61 -0.74 3.06
C ARG A 278 6.98 -0.29 2.54
N LEU A 279 7.09 0.94 2.04
CA LEU A 279 8.36 1.48 1.54
C LEU A 279 9.43 1.58 2.65
N LEU A 280 9.06 2.11 3.82
CA LEU A 280 9.99 2.22 4.95
C LEU A 280 10.39 0.84 5.50
N SER A 281 9.47 -0.12 5.53
CA SER A 281 9.78 -1.49 6.00
C SER A 281 10.75 -2.20 5.06
N ASP A 282 10.58 -2.06 3.74
CA ASP A 282 11.52 -2.59 2.76
C ASP A 282 12.89 -1.92 2.88
N GLY A 283 12.91 -0.59 3.02
CA GLY A 283 14.14 0.17 3.25
C GLY A 283 14.88 -0.27 4.51
N LYS A 284 14.16 -0.53 5.61
CA LYS A 284 14.74 -1.08 6.84
C LYS A 284 15.34 -2.47 6.63
N LEU A 285 14.61 -3.36 5.94
CA LEU A 285 15.03 -4.74 5.72
C LEU A 285 16.32 -4.84 4.91
N TYR A 286 16.49 -3.95 3.93
CA TYR A 286 17.64 -3.98 3.01
C TYR A 286 18.64 -2.84 3.22
N SER A 287 18.48 -2.04 4.28
CA SER A 287 19.29 -0.84 4.54
C SER A 287 19.30 0.17 3.37
N ASP A 288 18.19 0.26 2.62
CA ASP A 288 17.97 1.30 1.61
C ASP A 288 17.20 2.47 2.24
N PHE A 289 17.94 3.53 2.54
CA PHE A 289 17.39 4.72 3.21
C PHE A 289 16.95 5.82 2.25
N THR A 290 16.94 5.57 0.93
CA THR A 290 16.68 6.60 -0.10
C THR A 290 15.36 7.34 0.15
N PHE A 291 14.27 6.60 0.34
CA PHE A 291 12.96 7.20 0.58
C PHE A 291 12.89 7.98 1.89
N GLY A 292 13.46 7.42 2.97
CA GLY A 292 13.50 8.10 4.27
C GLY A 292 14.33 9.39 4.25
N ARG A 293 15.44 9.40 3.51
CA ARG A 293 16.28 10.60 3.32
C ARG A 293 15.54 11.68 2.54
N LEU A 294 14.88 11.32 1.43
CA LEU A 294 14.06 12.25 0.66
C LEU A 294 12.98 12.93 1.52
N ILE A 295 12.30 12.18 2.39
CA ILE A 295 11.31 12.75 3.31
C ILE A 295 11.94 13.78 4.23
N ILE A 296 13.05 13.45 4.87
CA ILE A 296 13.73 14.32 5.85
C ILE A 296 14.39 15.54 5.19
N GLU A 297 14.79 15.43 3.93
CA GLU A 297 15.43 16.52 3.17
C GLU A 297 14.41 17.52 2.62
N HIS A 298 13.22 17.07 2.20
CA HIS A 298 12.25 17.91 1.51
C HIS A 298 11.04 18.33 2.34
N VAL A 299 10.61 17.53 3.33
CA VAL A 299 9.45 17.89 4.14
C VAL A 299 9.84 18.92 5.20
N ALA A 300 9.10 20.03 5.23
CA ALA A 300 9.36 21.12 6.17
C ALA A 300 9.26 20.66 7.64
N PRO A 301 10.09 21.20 8.56
CA PRO A 301 10.01 20.86 9.98
C PRO A 301 8.62 21.13 10.59
N SER A 302 7.92 22.17 10.12
CA SER A 302 6.55 22.49 10.55
C SER A 302 5.57 21.35 10.23
N ASN A 303 5.65 20.77 9.03
CA ASN A 303 4.84 19.61 8.63
C ASN A 303 5.16 18.40 9.51
N LEU A 304 6.44 18.10 9.75
CA LEU A 304 6.84 16.97 10.58
C LEU A 304 6.38 17.12 12.04
N CYS A 305 6.43 18.34 12.58
CA CYS A 305 5.82 18.65 13.88
C CYS A 305 4.31 18.44 13.84
N ALA A 306 3.61 18.90 12.80
CA ALA A 306 2.17 18.70 12.67
C ALA A 306 1.79 17.22 12.53
N TRP A 307 2.63 16.38 11.91
CA TRP A 307 2.42 14.92 11.83
C TRP A 307 2.35 14.24 13.19
N THR A 308 2.87 14.85 14.26
CA THR A 308 2.76 14.32 15.63
C THR A 308 1.34 14.41 16.20
N ARG A 309 0.49 15.28 15.64
CA ARG A 309 -0.88 15.53 16.11
C ARG A 309 -1.88 14.49 15.62
N CYS A 310 -1.49 13.65 14.67
CA CYS A 310 -2.32 12.58 14.12
C CYS A 310 -1.65 11.22 14.30
N ASN A 311 -2.42 10.23 14.77
CA ASN A 311 -1.85 8.93 15.15
C ASN A 311 -1.20 8.20 13.96
N ARG A 312 -1.84 8.23 12.78
CA ARG A 312 -1.33 7.55 11.57
C ARG A 312 -0.03 8.16 11.05
N SER A 313 0.01 9.49 10.93
CA SER A 313 1.20 10.23 10.53
C SER A 313 2.32 10.12 11.56
N CYS A 314 1.98 10.04 12.85
CA CYS A 314 2.97 9.79 13.88
C CYS A 314 3.67 8.44 13.72
N PHE A 315 2.95 7.38 13.32
CA PHE A 315 3.57 6.09 12.99
C PHE A 315 4.49 6.14 11.76
N VAL A 316 4.33 7.10 10.85
CA VAL A 316 5.31 7.32 9.78
C VAL A 316 6.60 7.90 10.34
N LEU A 317 6.53 8.83 11.30
CA LEU A 317 7.71 9.35 12.00
C LEU A 317 8.41 8.25 12.81
N VAL A 318 7.65 7.37 13.47
CA VAL A 318 8.19 6.17 14.13
C VAL A 318 8.92 5.30 13.11
N GLY A 319 8.29 5.01 11.97
CA GLY A 319 8.92 4.22 10.90
C GLY A 319 10.21 4.84 10.36
N LEU A 320 10.26 6.17 10.21
CA LEU A 320 11.47 6.91 9.81
C LEU A 320 12.59 6.77 10.84
N TYR A 321 12.27 6.89 12.13
CA TYR A 321 13.26 6.72 13.20
C TYR A 321 13.76 5.28 13.27
N GLU A 322 12.85 4.31 13.12
CA GLU A 322 13.15 2.89 13.16
C GLU A 322 13.92 2.36 11.95
N LEU A 323 14.12 3.18 10.90
CA LEU A 323 15.11 2.88 9.86
C LEU A 323 16.52 2.74 10.44
N GLY A 324 16.82 3.41 11.56
CA GLY A 324 18.13 3.36 12.21
C GLY A 324 19.24 4.15 11.50
N ASP A 325 18.94 4.83 10.39
CA ASP A 325 19.91 5.68 9.71
C ASP A 325 20.28 6.89 10.60
N ARG A 326 21.58 7.06 10.86
CA ARG A 326 22.09 8.08 11.78
C ARG A 326 21.74 9.51 11.34
N LYS A 327 21.72 9.78 10.03
CA LYS A 327 21.41 11.12 9.50
C LYS A 327 19.93 11.42 9.70
N ILE A 328 19.05 10.47 9.35
CA ILE A 328 17.60 10.56 9.57
C ILE A 328 17.31 10.77 11.06
N CYS A 329 17.82 9.92 11.94
CA CYS A 329 17.54 9.99 13.37
C CYS A 329 18.02 11.32 14.00
N LYS A 330 19.22 11.79 13.63
CA LYS A 330 19.77 13.07 14.11
C LYS A 330 18.90 14.24 13.66
N ARG A 331 18.52 14.27 12.37
CA ARG A 331 17.72 15.35 11.80
C ARG A 331 16.30 15.35 12.36
N LEU A 332 15.69 14.18 12.52
CA LEU A 332 14.35 14.04 13.10
C LEU A 332 14.30 14.53 14.55
N ARG A 333 15.27 14.16 15.39
CA ARG A 333 15.41 14.70 16.76
C ARG A 333 15.52 16.23 16.77
N SER A 334 16.34 16.78 15.86
CA SER A 334 16.53 18.23 15.77
C SER A 334 15.25 18.96 15.35
N MET A 335 14.48 18.41 14.41
CA MET A 335 13.27 19.06 13.90
C MET A 335 12.07 18.92 14.85
N LEU A 336 11.98 17.81 15.58
CA LEU A 336 10.89 17.55 16.53
C LEU A 336 11.16 18.06 17.95
N SER A 337 12.34 18.64 18.21
CA SER A 337 12.64 19.25 19.52
C SER A 337 11.57 20.23 20.02
N PRO A 338 10.90 21.06 19.18
CA PRO A 338 9.89 22.00 19.66
C PRO A 338 8.61 21.33 20.16
N CYS A 339 8.34 20.07 19.77
CA CYS A 339 7.10 19.36 20.12
C CYS A 339 7.30 18.27 21.19
N MET A 340 8.50 18.18 21.79
CA MET A 340 8.80 17.14 22.80
C MET A 340 7.91 17.23 24.05
N THR A 341 7.52 18.43 24.46
CA THR A 341 6.60 18.66 25.59
C THR A 341 5.17 18.25 25.25
N GLU A 342 4.71 18.52 24.02
CA GLU A 342 3.39 18.08 23.52
C GLU A 342 3.35 16.56 23.36
N LEU A 343 4.43 15.96 22.87
CA LEU A 343 4.58 14.52 22.69
C LEU A 343 4.53 13.73 24.01
N SER A 344 5.14 14.24 25.08
CA SER A 344 5.20 13.52 26.38
C SER A 344 3.82 13.34 27.02
N VAL A 345 2.92 14.29 26.81
CA VAL A 345 1.55 14.27 27.35
C VAL A 345 0.52 13.75 26.35
N SER A 346 0.92 13.41 25.12
CA SER A 346 0.00 13.02 24.06
C SER A 346 -0.69 11.68 24.37
N PRO A 347 -2.03 11.60 24.21
CA PRO A 347 -2.76 10.35 24.40
C PRO A 347 -2.60 9.38 23.23
N LEU A 348 -2.00 9.81 22.11
CA LEU A 348 -1.91 9.01 20.88
C LEU A 348 -0.87 7.90 21.02
N PRO A 349 -1.21 6.63 20.70
CA PRO A 349 -0.26 5.52 20.76
C PRO A 349 1.03 5.76 19.96
N GLY A 350 0.90 6.29 18.73
CA GLY A 350 2.06 6.61 17.89
C GLY A 350 2.97 7.68 18.53
N ALA A 351 2.38 8.70 19.16
CA ALA A 351 3.13 9.77 19.81
C ALA A 351 3.90 9.26 21.04
N LYS A 352 3.31 8.35 21.81
CA LYS A 352 3.99 7.71 22.95
C LYS A 352 5.21 6.90 22.49
N VAL A 353 5.05 6.10 21.43
CA VAL A 353 6.16 5.32 20.84
C VAL A 353 7.25 6.25 20.30
N LEU A 354 6.85 7.31 19.58
CA LEU A 354 7.79 8.30 19.05
C LEU A 354 8.55 9.04 20.17
N TYR A 355 7.85 9.45 21.23
CA TYR A 355 8.47 10.12 22.38
C TYR A 355 9.50 9.22 23.06
N LYS A 356 9.19 7.93 23.25
CA LYS A 356 10.12 6.94 23.81
C LYS A 356 11.40 6.84 22.96
N HIS A 357 11.24 6.72 21.64
CA HIS A 357 12.35 6.70 20.69
C HIS A 357 13.21 7.96 20.77
N LEU A 358 12.59 9.15 20.83
CA LEU A 358 13.30 10.43 20.81
C LEU A 358 13.95 10.81 22.16
N SER A 359 13.35 10.40 23.28
CA SER A 359 13.84 10.70 24.63
C SER A 359 15.01 9.81 25.07
N GLY A 360 15.30 8.74 24.32
CA GLY A 360 16.36 7.79 24.67
C GLY A 360 16.02 6.88 25.85
N VAL A 361 14.78 6.92 26.35
CA VAL A 361 14.28 6.02 27.39
C VAL A 361 14.06 4.65 26.75
N SER A 362 15.06 3.79 26.88
CA SER A 362 14.95 2.36 26.52
C SER A 362 14.37 1.63 27.74
N ASP A 363 13.47 0.66 27.53
CA ASP A 363 13.04 -0.24 28.62
C ASP A 363 14.17 -1.21 28.99
#